data_AF-A0A2T6G763-F1
#
_entry.id   AF-A0A2T6G763-F1
#
_cell.length_a   1.000
_cell.length_b   1.000
_cell.length_c   1.000
_cell.angle_alpha   90.00
_cell.angle_beta   90.00
_cell.angle_gamma   90.00
#
_symmetry.space_group_name_H-M   'P 1'
#
loop_
_entity.id
_entity.type
_entity.pdbx_description
1 polymer ?
#
loop_
_entity_poly.entity_id
_entity_poly.type
_entity_poly.pdbx_seq_one_letter_code
_entity_poly.pdbx_strand_id
1 'polypeptide(L)'
;MDIPVTGFVVHSGGEDDPNHAHRLYITSWDGRPVHVHPFSGTTSYDVGHRHHYAGMTEPAPSGVQHVHGYYAVTSFDAGHSHIIRGTTGPAIPLSGGGHYHYFEGRTTVNGSIPHTHRYGGNTGNEV
;
A
#
# COMPACT_ATOMS: atom_id res chain seq x y z
N MET A 1 22.94 -3.91 -4.30
CA MET A 1 22.75 -2.59 -4.91
C MET A 1 22.01 -1.78 -3.87
N ASP A 2 22.64 -0.73 -3.38
CA ASP A 2 22.13 0.02 -2.23
C ASP A 2 21.48 1.31 -2.74
N ILE A 3 20.24 1.57 -2.31
CA ILE A 3 19.52 2.78 -2.69
C ILE A 3 19.51 3.72 -1.48
N PRO A 4 20.06 4.93 -1.57
CA PRO A 4 20.07 5.86 -0.45
C PRO A 4 18.66 6.41 -0.20
N VAL A 5 18.25 6.41 1.08
CA VAL A 5 16.94 6.86 1.55
C VAL A 5 17.16 7.98 2.57
N THR A 6 16.54 9.14 2.37
CA THR A 6 16.55 10.23 3.37
C THR A 6 15.16 10.37 3.97
N GLY A 7 15.09 10.69 5.25
CA GLY A 7 13.83 10.81 5.96
C GLY A 7 14.02 11.23 7.41
N PHE A 8 12.93 11.21 8.17
CA PHE A 8 12.95 11.44 9.61
C PHE A 8 12.13 10.37 10.33
N VAL A 9 12.60 9.96 11.50
CA VAL A 9 11.88 9.05 12.38
C VAL A 9 11.18 9.89 13.43
N VAL A 10 9.85 9.79 13.50
CA VAL A 10 9.07 10.39 14.57
C VAL A 10 8.76 9.31 15.59
N HIS A 11 9.12 9.59 16.83
CA HIS A 11 8.72 8.80 17.98
C HIS A 11 7.37 9.31 18.49
N SER A 12 6.43 8.38 18.70
CA SER A 12 5.12 8.67 19.30
C SER A 12 4.81 7.58 20.33
N GLY A 13 4.80 7.94 21.62
CA GLY A 13 4.60 7.02 22.74
C GLY A 13 5.40 7.45 23.98
N GLY A 14 5.16 6.83 25.13
CA GLY A 14 6.08 6.86 26.27
C GLY A 14 7.07 5.71 26.17
N GLU A 15 8.25 5.83 26.79
CA GLU A 15 9.33 4.82 26.69
C GLU A 15 8.94 3.43 27.21
N ASP A 16 7.88 3.33 28.03
CA ASP A 16 7.40 2.09 28.66
C ASP A 16 6.19 1.45 27.95
N ASP A 17 5.84 1.86 26.72
CA ASP A 17 4.72 1.23 25.98
C ASP A 17 5.16 -0.12 25.35
N PRO A 18 4.54 -1.26 25.73
CA PRO A 18 4.85 -2.56 25.12
C PRO A 18 4.55 -2.63 23.60
N ASN A 19 3.82 -1.67 23.04
CA ASN A 19 3.54 -1.54 21.59
C ASN A 19 4.34 -0.41 20.91
N HIS A 20 5.47 0.02 21.49
CA HIS A 20 6.32 1.09 20.99
C HIS A 20 6.57 1.00 19.47
N ALA A 21 6.16 2.04 18.74
CA ALA A 21 6.30 2.13 17.29
C ALA A 21 6.96 3.44 16.88
N HIS A 22 7.79 3.36 15.84
CA HIS A 22 8.40 4.52 15.19
C HIS A 22 7.76 4.73 13.82
N ARG A 23 7.38 5.97 13.51
CA ARG A 23 6.94 6.35 12.16
C ARG A 23 8.14 6.87 11.38
N LEU A 24 8.57 6.12 10.37
CA LEU A 24 9.57 6.57 9.41
C LEU A 24 8.87 7.34 8.28
N TYR A 25 9.27 8.59 8.09
CA TYR A 25 8.84 9.42 6.96
C TYR A 25 9.99 9.53 5.99
N ILE A 26 9.84 8.94 4.81
CA ILE A 26 10.84 9.02 3.74
C ILE A 26 10.57 10.30 2.95
N THR A 27 11.59 11.13 2.78
CA THR A 27 11.54 12.38 2.01
C THR A 27 12.28 12.29 0.68
N SER A 28 13.21 11.33 0.53
CA SER A 28 13.83 11.04 -0.77
C SER A 28 14.21 9.57 -0.94
N TRP A 29 14.21 9.14 -2.21
CA TRP A 29 14.63 7.81 -2.66
C TRP A 29 15.62 7.97 -3.81
N ASP A 30 16.84 7.50 -3.64
CA ASP A 30 17.96 7.74 -4.57
C ASP A 30 18.22 9.23 -4.86
N GLY A 31 18.06 10.07 -3.83
CA GLY A 31 18.24 11.53 -3.94
C GLY A 31 17.11 12.27 -4.68
N ARG A 32 16.03 11.58 -5.07
CA ARG A 32 14.86 12.20 -5.73
C ARG A 32 13.68 12.31 -4.76
N PRO A 33 12.80 13.32 -4.93
CA PRO A 33 11.53 13.38 -4.20
C PRO A 33 10.77 12.06 -4.32
N VAL A 34 10.17 11.63 -3.21
CA VAL A 34 9.39 10.40 -3.17
C VAL A 34 8.15 10.56 -4.03
N HIS A 35 7.92 9.61 -4.94
CA HIS A 35 6.73 9.54 -5.76
C HIS A 35 5.97 8.27 -5.37
N VAL A 36 4.79 8.45 -4.81
CA VAL A 36 3.93 7.40 -4.25
C VAL A 36 2.46 7.75 -4.47
N HIS A 37 1.59 6.74 -4.47
CA HIS A 37 0.16 6.92 -4.60
C HIS A 37 -0.59 6.24 -3.45
N PRO A 38 -1.69 6.84 -2.96
CA PRO A 38 -2.56 6.17 -2.02
C PRO A 38 -3.39 5.14 -2.76
N PHE A 39 -3.75 4.06 -2.09
CA PHE A 39 -4.73 3.11 -2.60
C PHE A 39 -5.61 2.63 -1.46
N SER A 40 -6.87 2.32 -1.78
CA SER A 40 -7.81 1.74 -0.84
C SER A 40 -8.90 0.99 -1.57
N GLY A 41 -9.66 0.18 -0.84
CA GLY A 41 -10.76 -0.57 -1.42
C GLY A 41 -11.39 -1.55 -0.46
N THR A 42 -12.24 -2.40 -1.02
CA THR A 42 -12.93 -3.48 -0.33
C THR A 42 -12.76 -4.74 -1.16
N THR A 43 -12.46 -5.85 -0.49
CA THR A 43 -12.31 -7.15 -1.15
C THR A 43 -13.66 -7.72 -1.61
N SER A 44 -13.63 -8.75 -2.44
CA SER A 44 -14.84 -9.53 -2.76
C SER A 44 -15.48 -10.14 -1.52
N TYR A 45 -16.77 -10.46 -1.61
CA TYR A 45 -17.49 -11.15 -0.54
C TYR A 45 -17.35 -12.67 -0.72
N ASP A 46 -16.59 -13.31 0.16
CA ASP A 46 -16.29 -14.74 0.12
C ASP A 46 -16.47 -15.31 1.53
N VAL A 47 -17.00 -16.54 1.62
CA VAL A 47 -17.19 -17.24 2.91
C VAL A 47 -17.89 -16.36 3.98
N GLY A 48 -18.90 -15.61 3.55
CA GLY A 48 -19.77 -14.83 4.44
C GLY A 48 -19.23 -13.47 4.90
N HIS A 49 -18.10 -12.98 4.39
CA HIS A 49 -17.58 -11.66 4.75
C HIS A 49 -16.67 -11.05 3.66
N ARG A 50 -16.20 -9.84 3.91
CA ARG A 50 -15.27 -9.05 3.10
C ARG A 50 -14.35 -8.27 4.04
N HIS A 51 -13.25 -7.75 3.52
CA HIS A 51 -12.37 -6.85 4.26
C HIS A 51 -12.18 -5.52 3.52
N HIS A 52 -11.78 -4.50 4.25
CA HIS A 52 -11.34 -3.22 3.74
C HIS A 52 -9.81 -3.13 3.76
N TYR A 53 -9.23 -2.29 2.91
CA TYR A 53 -7.79 -2.03 2.91
C TYR A 53 -7.49 -0.60 2.51
N ALA A 54 -6.37 -0.08 3.00
CA ALA A 54 -5.79 1.19 2.58
C ALA A 54 -4.27 1.14 2.76
N GLY A 55 -3.54 1.86 1.92
CA GLY A 55 -2.08 1.94 1.98
C GLY A 55 -1.51 2.99 1.04
N MET A 56 -0.19 3.08 1.03
CA MET A 56 0.58 3.85 0.05
C MET A 56 1.42 2.87 -0.75
N THR A 57 1.58 3.13 -2.05
CA THR A 57 2.52 2.37 -2.87
C THR A 57 3.96 2.61 -2.41
N GLU A 58 4.85 1.70 -2.76
CA GLU A 58 6.29 1.89 -2.59
C GLU A 58 6.82 3.02 -3.51
N PRO A 59 7.92 3.70 -3.16
CA PRO A 59 8.50 4.74 -4.00
C PRO A 59 8.92 4.24 -5.39
N ALA A 60 8.70 5.05 -6.42
CA ALA A 60 9.17 4.79 -7.79
C ALA A 60 9.73 6.09 -8.44
N PRO A 61 10.44 6.01 -9.57
CA PRO A 61 10.88 7.20 -10.29
C PRO A 61 9.71 8.01 -10.85
N SER A 62 9.67 9.32 -10.61
CA SER A 62 8.70 10.24 -11.23
C SER A 62 9.15 10.73 -12.61
N GLY A 63 8.21 11.24 -13.42
CA GLY A 63 8.46 11.87 -14.73
C GLY A 63 8.75 10.93 -15.90
N VAL A 64 8.78 9.61 -15.66
CA VAL A 64 8.95 8.57 -16.67
C VAL A 64 7.86 7.51 -16.52
N GLN A 65 7.67 6.64 -17.52
CA GLN A 65 6.80 5.48 -17.36
C GLN A 65 7.34 4.57 -16.25
N HIS A 66 6.52 4.27 -15.25
CA HIS A 66 6.89 3.42 -14.12
C HIS A 66 5.69 2.60 -13.61
N VAL A 67 5.99 1.79 -12.60
CA VAL A 67 5.06 0.98 -11.80
C VAL A 67 5.48 1.10 -10.34
N HIS A 68 4.59 0.74 -9.42
CA HIS A 68 4.92 0.69 -7.99
C HIS A 68 4.70 -0.71 -7.41
N GLY A 69 5.55 -1.10 -6.46
CA GLY A 69 5.20 -2.14 -5.51
C GLY A 69 4.13 -1.65 -4.53
N TYR A 70 3.37 -2.56 -3.94
CA TYR A 70 2.44 -2.23 -2.86
C TYR A 70 2.28 -3.39 -1.88
N TYR A 71 1.95 -3.03 -0.64
CA TYR A 71 1.67 -3.95 0.45
C TYR A 71 0.65 -3.32 1.40
N ALA A 72 -0.36 -4.08 1.84
CA ALA A 72 -1.22 -3.69 2.95
C ALA A 72 -1.78 -4.92 3.69
N VAL A 73 -2.14 -4.71 4.95
CA VAL A 73 -2.93 -5.66 5.74
C VAL A 73 -4.38 -5.18 5.70
N THR A 74 -5.32 -6.07 5.45
CA THR A 74 -6.74 -5.74 5.43
C THR A 74 -7.26 -5.52 6.86
N SER A 75 -8.44 -4.92 6.98
CA SER A 75 -9.17 -4.84 8.25
C SER A 75 -9.38 -6.23 8.86
N PHE A 76 -9.55 -6.25 10.18
CA PHE A 76 -9.84 -7.47 10.93
C PHE A 76 -11.35 -7.71 10.95
N ASP A 77 -11.81 -8.67 10.15
CA ASP A 77 -13.22 -9.01 9.99
C ASP A 77 -13.38 -10.52 10.12
N ALA A 78 -14.50 -10.97 10.69
CA ALA A 78 -14.77 -12.39 10.92
C ALA A 78 -13.59 -13.16 11.59
N GLY A 79 -12.87 -12.50 12.49
CA GLY A 79 -11.82 -13.12 13.31
C GLY A 79 -10.45 -13.22 12.65
N HIS A 80 -10.19 -12.60 11.50
CA HIS A 80 -8.86 -12.58 10.88
C HIS A 80 -8.66 -11.38 9.93
N SER A 81 -7.43 -11.25 9.43
CA SER A 81 -7.03 -10.27 8.41
C SER A 81 -6.27 -10.99 7.30
N HIS A 82 -6.16 -10.35 6.15
CA HIS A 82 -5.35 -10.83 5.05
C HIS A 82 -4.24 -9.84 4.68
N ILE A 83 -3.28 -10.30 3.91
CA ILE A 83 -2.28 -9.45 3.25
C ILE A 83 -2.66 -9.31 1.77
N ILE A 84 -2.57 -8.08 1.26
CA ILE A 84 -2.53 -7.77 -0.17
C ILE A 84 -1.14 -7.25 -0.54
N ARG A 85 -0.62 -7.71 -1.66
CA ARG A 85 0.68 -7.26 -2.20
C ARG A 85 0.76 -7.49 -3.69
N GLY A 86 1.55 -6.69 -4.38
CA GLY A 86 1.78 -6.84 -5.81
C GLY A 86 2.54 -5.65 -6.42
N THR A 87 2.44 -5.55 -7.73
CA THR A 87 2.97 -4.43 -8.51
C THR A 87 1.84 -3.84 -9.33
N THR A 88 1.75 -2.52 -9.38
CA THR A 88 0.72 -1.83 -10.15
C THR A 88 0.98 -1.97 -11.67
N GLY A 89 -0.05 -1.67 -12.46
CA GLY A 89 0.09 -1.48 -13.90
C GLY A 89 0.84 -0.19 -14.26
N PRO A 90 1.04 0.08 -15.57
CA PRO A 90 1.69 1.31 -16.02
C PRO A 90 0.93 2.55 -15.54
N ALA A 91 1.64 3.65 -15.31
CA ALA A 91 1.08 4.99 -15.13
C ALA A 91 0.10 5.35 -16.26
N ILE A 92 -1.11 5.78 -15.89
CA ILE A 92 -2.18 6.22 -16.80
C ILE A 92 -2.44 7.71 -16.55
N PRO A 93 -2.20 8.58 -17.54
CA PRO A 93 -2.29 10.03 -17.36
C PRO A 93 -3.72 10.49 -17.12
N LEU A 94 -3.88 11.49 -16.24
CA LEU A 94 -5.14 12.18 -16.00
C LEU A 94 -5.20 13.48 -16.83
N SER A 95 -6.40 13.86 -17.28
CA SER A 95 -6.59 15.06 -18.11
C SER A 95 -6.23 16.38 -17.41
N GLY A 96 -6.18 16.39 -16.07
CA GLY A 96 -5.84 17.55 -15.25
C GLY A 96 -4.39 17.59 -14.75
N GLY A 97 -3.53 16.68 -15.23
CA GLY A 97 -2.18 16.47 -14.70
C GLY A 97 -2.12 15.33 -13.68
N GLY A 98 -0.90 14.82 -13.44
CA GLY A 98 -0.65 13.62 -12.66
C GLY A 98 -1.08 12.33 -13.38
N HIS A 99 -1.12 11.23 -12.63
CA HIS A 99 -1.51 9.92 -13.14
C HIS A 99 -2.01 9.00 -12.01
N TYR A 100 -2.61 7.89 -12.40
CA TYR A 100 -2.92 6.79 -11.50
C TYR A 100 -2.39 5.48 -12.05
N HIS A 101 -2.42 4.44 -11.24
CA HIS A 101 -2.12 3.08 -11.67
C HIS A 101 -3.29 2.15 -11.34
N TYR A 102 -3.58 1.20 -12.24
CA TYR A 102 -4.48 0.09 -11.92
C TYR A 102 -3.73 -0.98 -11.11
N PHE A 103 -4.43 -1.65 -10.19
CA PHE A 103 -3.90 -2.79 -9.45
C PHE A 103 -5.01 -3.82 -9.19
N GLU A 104 -4.63 -5.09 -9.08
CA GLU A 104 -5.54 -6.17 -8.72
C GLU A 104 -4.77 -7.38 -8.17
N GLY A 105 -5.50 -8.30 -7.54
CA GLY A 105 -4.92 -9.57 -7.10
C GLY A 105 -5.83 -10.37 -6.19
N ARG A 106 -5.21 -11.30 -5.46
CA ARG A 106 -5.85 -12.07 -4.39
C ARG A 106 -5.07 -11.93 -3.09
N THR A 107 -5.81 -11.93 -2.00
CA THR A 107 -5.23 -11.94 -0.66
C THR A 107 -4.47 -13.22 -0.38
N THR A 108 -3.60 -13.21 0.63
CA THR A 108 -3.06 -14.44 1.23
C THR A 108 -4.18 -15.32 1.80
N VAL A 109 -3.94 -16.62 1.94
CA VAL A 109 -4.88 -17.52 2.63
C VAL A 109 -4.85 -17.24 4.13
N ASN A 110 -6.02 -17.06 4.76
CA ASN A 110 -6.16 -16.97 6.22
C ASN A 110 -7.60 -17.36 6.64
N GLY A 111 -7.88 -17.32 7.94
CA GLY A 111 -9.19 -17.61 8.54
C GLY A 111 -9.30 -19.04 9.06
N SER A 112 -10.24 -19.26 9.98
CA SER A 112 -10.55 -20.59 10.53
C SER A 112 -11.14 -21.53 9.47
N ILE A 113 -11.90 -20.98 8.53
CA ILE A 113 -12.20 -21.59 7.24
C ILE A 113 -11.20 -20.98 6.26
N PRO A 114 -10.16 -21.69 5.81
CA PRO A 114 -9.11 -21.09 4.98
C PRO A 114 -9.66 -20.60 3.64
N HIS A 115 -9.49 -19.32 3.33
CA HIS A 115 -9.94 -18.73 2.05
C HIS A 115 -9.13 -17.49 1.65
N THR A 116 -9.48 -16.95 0.48
CA THR A 116 -8.89 -15.73 -0.11
C THR A 116 -10.01 -14.86 -0.65
N HIS A 117 -9.74 -13.57 -0.80
CA HIS A 117 -10.59 -12.62 -1.49
C HIS A 117 -9.86 -12.01 -2.69
N ARG A 118 -10.62 -11.66 -3.72
CA ARG A 118 -10.15 -10.83 -4.83
C ARG A 118 -10.15 -9.36 -4.39
N TYR A 119 -9.24 -8.58 -4.95
CA TYR A 119 -9.20 -7.14 -4.77
C TYR A 119 -8.72 -6.47 -6.06
N GLY A 120 -9.02 -5.17 -6.21
CA GLY A 120 -8.50 -4.37 -7.30
C GLY A 120 -9.11 -2.97 -7.34
N GLY A 121 -8.51 -2.09 -8.13
CA GLY A 121 -8.92 -0.70 -8.25
C GLY A 121 -7.84 0.17 -8.89
N ASN A 122 -8.05 1.48 -8.79
CA ASN A 122 -7.07 2.48 -9.19
C ASN A 122 -6.44 3.08 -7.94
N THR A 123 -5.15 3.40 -8.01
CA THR A 123 -4.54 4.29 -7.03
C THR A 123 -5.16 5.69 -7.15
N GLY A 124 -5.01 6.50 -6.10
CA GLY A 124 -5.25 7.94 -6.19
C GLY A 124 -4.18 8.64 -7.02
N ASN A 125 -4.32 9.95 -7.16
CA ASN A 125 -3.27 10.79 -7.74
C ASN A 125 -2.02 10.81 -6.83
N GLU A 126 -0.89 11.22 -7.37
CA GLU A 126 0.38 11.38 -6.64
C GLU A 126 0.24 12.32 -5.43
N VAL A 127 0.99 12.05 -4.36
CA VAL A 127 1.03 12.83 -3.10
C VAL A 127 2.44 13.29 -2.81
#